data_AF-A0A2C5XXI0-F1
#
_entry.id   AF-A0A2C5XXI0-F1
#
_cell.length_a   1.000
_cell.length_b   1.000
_cell.length_c   1.000
_cell.angle_alpha   90.00
_cell.angle_beta   90.00
_cell.angle_gamma   90.00
#
_symmetry.space_group_name_H-M   'P 1'
#
loop_
_entity.id
_entity.type
_entity.pdbx_description
1 polymer ?
#
loop_
_entity_poly.entity_id
_entity_poly.type
_entity_poly.pdbx_seq_one_letter_code
_entity_poly.pdbx_strand_id
1 'polypeptide(L)'
;MAFVFVFYLFAILLLSVLVLRRALKGTVDDSIEQRINRNRSIADFTYFDAWSLSDRLRLRARPNLRLITAFGIHNSLTTTNESEHKKFLKLAMRAIRRVGDDQWRELYRKALDFIMSEVQDAGQGGLNLEYMARVLCFEAILQLFFSYKYMGNEVGTTDNATKIINSLWLESKKKPTGASLSFQELQLTKLHIMMSSLVIGYDKDALTLIIPAYETLWRVVLLTFIHVAFRDIDDETSSLLRRITEKLDKDGVDALLLDADADNFAREALRLYPPTKRIYRASRFRQTAADVESLHHDKEIWGADALQFRPSRFSHLSKHQTDAYMPFGVGLNICPAARGFGRKIIVVLVMALLNRVGTKQSGAKISYGEDIFLEDNGVPLPTGRDKMGTWSVVSAFLEANFT
;
A
#
# COMPACT_ATOMS: atom_id res chain seq x y z
N MET A 1 2.07 -48.89 49.81
CA MET A 1 2.57 -47.51 49.94
C MET A 1 3.69 -47.16 48.95
N ALA A 2 4.69 -48.03 48.74
CA ALA A 2 5.83 -47.73 47.84
C ALA A 2 5.44 -47.42 46.37
N PHE A 3 4.45 -48.13 45.80
CA PHE A 3 4.03 -47.96 44.41
C PHE A 3 3.42 -46.58 44.10
N VAL A 4 2.63 -46.04 45.04
CA VAL A 4 2.01 -44.71 44.92
C VAL A 4 3.07 -43.61 44.96
N PHE A 5 4.10 -43.80 45.76
CA PHE A 5 5.22 -42.86 45.90
C PHE A 5 6.08 -42.81 44.62
N VAL A 6 6.35 -43.97 44.01
CA VAL A 6 7.08 -44.06 42.72
C VAL A 6 6.28 -43.41 41.59
N PHE A 7 4.96 -43.62 41.54
CA PHE A 7 4.09 -42.99 40.54
C PHE A 7 4.06 -41.46 40.67
N TYR A 8 4.00 -40.94 41.90
CA TYR A 8 4.05 -39.49 42.15
C TYR A 8 5.38 -38.88 41.72
N LEU A 9 6.50 -39.52 42.04
CA LEU A 9 7.83 -39.08 41.60
C LEU A 9 7.96 -39.07 40.08
N PHE A 10 7.43 -40.09 39.40
CA PHE A 10 7.42 -40.15 37.93
C PHE A 10 6.55 -39.04 37.32
N ALA A 11 5.37 -38.77 37.88
CA ALA A 11 4.49 -37.70 37.43
C ALA A 11 5.14 -36.31 37.61
N ILE A 12 5.81 -36.07 38.74
CA ILE A 12 6.55 -34.82 39.00
C ILE A 12 7.73 -34.68 38.03
N LEU A 13 8.47 -35.75 37.77
CA LEU A 13 9.57 -35.76 36.80
C LEU A 13 9.05 -35.46 35.38
N LEU A 14 7.92 -36.06 34.98
CA LEU A 14 7.31 -35.81 33.68
C LEU A 14 6.84 -34.36 33.55
N LEU A 15 6.21 -33.82 34.61
CA LEU A 15 5.75 -32.44 34.67
C LEU A 15 6.92 -31.45 34.62
N SER A 16 7.99 -31.71 35.37
CA SER A 16 9.19 -30.88 35.38
C SER A 16 9.95 -30.94 34.05
N VAL A 17 10.03 -32.09 33.39
CA VAL A 17 10.56 -32.20 32.00
C VAL A 17 9.67 -31.45 31.01
N LEU A 18 8.34 -31.47 31.17
CA LEU A 18 7.42 -30.70 30.33
C LEU A 18 7.53 -29.19 30.56
N VAL A 19 7.70 -28.76 31.81
CA VAL A 19 7.94 -27.35 32.18
C VAL A 19 9.32 -26.90 31.69
N LEU A 20 10.35 -27.72 31.83
CA LEU A 20 11.69 -27.43 31.34
C LEU A 20 11.73 -27.41 29.81
N ARG A 21 11.04 -28.34 29.12
CA ARG A 21 10.84 -28.27 27.66
C ARG A 21 10.05 -27.06 27.23
N ARG A 22 9.07 -26.59 28.02
CA ARG A 22 8.34 -25.33 27.77
C ARG A 22 9.22 -24.11 28.03
N ALA A 23 10.08 -24.12 29.04
CA ALA A 23 11.01 -23.06 29.36
C ALA A 23 12.13 -22.97 28.30
N LEU A 24 12.66 -24.11 27.85
CA LEU A 24 13.63 -24.22 26.75
C LEU A 24 13.01 -23.98 25.37
N LYS A 25 11.70 -24.22 25.19
CA LYS A 25 10.94 -23.69 24.02
C LYS A 25 10.56 -22.22 24.19
N GLY A 26 10.65 -21.69 25.42
CA GLY A 26 10.32 -20.32 25.79
C GLY A 26 11.47 -19.34 25.55
N THR A 27 12.70 -19.84 25.38
CA THR A 27 13.72 -19.14 24.60
C THR A 27 13.35 -19.28 23.12
N VAL A 28 12.43 -18.43 22.68
CA VAL A 28 12.19 -18.22 21.25
C VAL A 28 13.54 -17.76 20.68
N ASP A 29 14.16 -18.62 19.89
CA ASP A 29 15.31 -18.27 19.06
C ASP A 29 14.82 -17.22 18.05
N ASP A 30 14.94 -15.95 18.44
CA ASP A 30 14.53 -14.79 17.64
C ASP A 30 15.57 -14.49 16.56
N SER A 31 15.96 -15.51 15.80
CA SER A 31 16.87 -15.31 14.68
C SER A 31 16.15 -14.66 13.50
N ILE A 32 16.90 -13.90 12.70
CA ILE A 32 16.43 -13.25 11.47
C ILE A 32 15.69 -14.27 10.57
N GLU A 33 16.24 -15.47 10.41
CA GLU A 33 15.65 -16.52 9.59
C GLU A 33 14.30 -16.99 10.12
N GLN A 34 14.16 -17.18 11.44
CA GLN A 34 12.89 -17.59 12.03
C GLN A 34 11.81 -16.51 11.87
N ARG A 35 12.15 -15.23 12.08
CA ARG A 35 11.22 -14.10 11.84
C ARG A 35 10.75 -14.07 10.38
N ILE A 36 11.68 -14.18 9.44
CA ILE A 36 11.37 -14.21 8.00
C ILE A 36 10.48 -15.41 7.67
N ASN A 37 10.88 -16.63 8.04
CA ASN A 37 10.16 -17.86 7.72
C ASN A 37 8.75 -17.89 8.31
N ARG A 38 8.58 -17.41 9.55
CA ARG A 38 7.26 -17.30 10.19
C ARG A 38 6.33 -16.38 9.41
N ASN A 39 6.79 -15.19 9.04
CA ASN A 39 5.94 -14.23 8.34
C ASN A 39 5.65 -14.67 6.89
N ARG A 40 6.65 -15.23 6.19
CA ARG A 40 6.47 -15.80 4.84
C ARG A 40 5.46 -16.95 4.84
N SER A 41 5.57 -17.88 5.80
CA SER A 41 4.65 -19.01 5.90
C SER A 41 3.20 -18.60 6.18
N ILE A 42 2.99 -17.49 6.92
CA ILE A 42 1.65 -16.93 7.10
C ILE A 42 1.14 -16.33 5.77
N ALA A 43 1.99 -15.59 5.07
CA ALA A 43 1.63 -14.91 3.83
C ALA A 43 1.32 -15.89 2.69
N ASP A 44 2.10 -16.96 2.53
CA ASP A 44 1.94 -18.01 1.52
C ASP A 44 1.02 -19.17 1.92
N PHE A 45 0.43 -19.09 3.12
CA PHE A 45 -0.52 -20.03 3.71
C PHE A 45 0.05 -21.35 4.26
N THR A 46 1.35 -21.63 4.11
CA THR A 46 1.97 -22.87 4.63
C THR A 46 1.90 -22.97 6.16
N TYR A 47 1.81 -21.85 6.87
CA TYR A 47 1.60 -21.81 8.32
C TYR A 47 0.31 -22.54 8.79
N PHE A 48 -0.68 -22.65 7.89
CA PHE A 48 -1.96 -23.31 8.16
C PHE A 48 -2.10 -24.65 7.42
N ASP A 49 -1.02 -25.16 6.81
CA ASP A 49 -1.04 -26.38 6.00
C ASP A 49 -2.11 -26.34 4.87
N ALA A 50 -2.33 -25.14 4.30
CA ALA A 50 -3.41 -24.90 3.34
C ALA A 50 -2.96 -25.12 1.88
N TRP A 51 -3.00 -26.38 1.47
CA TRP A 51 -2.53 -26.83 0.15
C TRP A 51 -3.56 -26.60 -0.99
N SER A 52 -4.86 -26.61 -0.68
CA SER A 52 -5.91 -26.40 -1.68
C SER A 52 -6.22 -24.91 -1.90
N LEU A 53 -6.73 -24.56 -3.09
CA LEU A 53 -7.20 -23.20 -3.36
C LEU A 53 -8.36 -22.84 -2.41
N SER A 54 -9.33 -23.75 -2.24
CA SER A 54 -10.45 -23.60 -1.32
C SER A 54 -10.02 -23.25 0.12
N ASP A 55 -9.00 -23.92 0.67
CA ASP A 55 -8.48 -23.62 2.02
C ASP A 55 -7.88 -22.22 2.10
N ARG A 56 -7.05 -21.86 1.12
CA ARG A 56 -6.44 -20.52 1.04
C ARG A 56 -7.50 -19.43 0.95
N LEU A 57 -8.54 -19.64 0.16
CA LEU A 57 -9.65 -18.69 0.05
C LEU A 57 -10.39 -18.53 1.39
N ARG A 58 -10.70 -19.62 2.10
CA ARG A 58 -11.30 -19.57 3.45
C ARG A 58 -10.47 -18.75 4.43
N LEU A 59 -9.17 -19.01 4.50
CA LEU A 59 -8.25 -18.34 5.42
C LEU A 59 -8.13 -16.84 5.14
N ARG A 60 -8.24 -16.42 3.88
CA ARG A 60 -8.14 -15.02 3.45
C ARG A 60 -9.47 -14.26 3.57
N ALA A 61 -10.58 -14.91 3.24
CA ALA A 61 -11.92 -14.30 3.23
C ALA A 61 -12.35 -13.85 4.63
N ARG A 62 -12.13 -14.71 5.63
CA ARG A 62 -12.61 -14.49 7.00
C ARG A 62 -12.20 -13.13 7.63
N PRO A 63 -10.92 -12.71 7.64
CA PRO A 63 -10.54 -11.39 8.14
C PRO A 63 -11.01 -10.22 7.25
N ASN A 64 -11.46 -10.50 6.01
CA ASN A 64 -11.87 -9.51 5.03
C ASN A 64 -13.38 -9.41 4.83
N LEU A 65 -14.20 -10.14 5.59
CA LEU A 65 -15.67 -10.08 5.51
C LEU A 65 -16.22 -8.66 5.65
N ARG A 66 -15.60 -7.83 6.49
CA ARG A 66 -15.97 -6.41 6.65
C ARG A 66 -15.97 -5.62 5.33
N LEU A 67 -15.17 -6.03 4.34
CA LEU A 67 -15.10 -5.35 3.04
C LEU A 67 -16.31 -5.65 2.17
N ILE A 68 -16.98 -6.79 2.38
CA ILE A 68 -18.28 -7.08 1.75
C ILE A 68 -19.31 -6.10 2.30
N THR A 69 -19.37 -5.93 3.62
CA THR A 69 -20.29 -4.97 4.26
C THR A 69 -20.02 -3.53 3.84
N ALA A 70 -18.75 -3.11 3.82
CA ALA A 70 -18.40 -1.72 3.56
C ALA A 70 -18.49 -1.34 2.07
N PHE A 71 -18.16 -2.27 1.16
CA PHE A 71 -17.98 -1.94 -0.26
C PHE A 71 -18.76 -2.84 -1.23
N GLY A 72 -19.47 -3.86 -0.74
CA GLY A 72 -20.17 -4.83 -1.60
C GLY A 72 -19.23 -5.64 -2.50
N ILE A 73 -17.94 -5.75 -2.17
CA ILE A 73 -16.96 -6.39 -3.07
C ILE A 73 -16.88 -7.91 -2.87
N HIS A 74 -17.03 -8.64 -3.98
CA HIS A 74 -16.88 -10.09 -4.07
C HIS A 74 -15.67 -10.41 -4.95
N ASN A 75 -14.50 -10.57 -4.32
CA ASN A 75 -13.23 -10.72 -5.03
C ASN A 75 -12.29 -11.70 -4.32
N SER A 76 -11.06 -11.82 -4.81
CA SER A 76 -10.07 -12.75 -4.23
C SER A 76 -9.78 -12.54 -2.76
N LEU A 77 -10.08 -11.37 -2.19
CA LEU A 77 -9.88 -11.06 -0.77
C LEU A 77 -11.05 -11.52 0.09
N THR A 78 -12.26 -11.59 -0.46
CA THR A 78 -13.52 -11.77 0.29
C THR A 78 -14.25 -13.07 0.01
N THR A 79 -14.01 -13.69 -1.16
CA THR A 79 -14.72 -14.92 -1.56
C THR A 79 -14.07 -16.20 -1.04
N THR A 80 -14.91 -17.21 -0.77
CA THR A 80 -14.49 -18.61 -0.59
C THR A 80 -14.75 -19.47 -1.84
N ASN A 81 -15.37 -18.89 -2.87
CA ASN A 81 -15.72 -19.58 -4.11
C ASN A 81 -14.58 -19.50 -5.13
N GLU A 82 -14.12 -20.67 -5.61
CA GLU A 82 -13.00 -20.72 -6.56
C GLU A 82 -13.32 -20.12 -7.92
N SER A 83 -14.58 -20.22 -8.38
CA SER A 83 -15.03 -19.65 -9.66
C SER A 83 -15.01 -18.12 -9.61
N GLU A 84 -15.53 -17.52 -8.53
CA GLU A 84 -15.47 -16.08 -8.30
C GLU A 84 -14.03 -15.57 -8.22
N HIS A 85 -13.17 -16.30 -7.49
CA HIS A 85 -11.74 -16.00 -7.42
C HIS A 85 -11.10 -15.98 -8.81
N LYS A 86 -11.32 -17.02 -9.63
CA LYS A 86 -10.78 -17.13 -10.99
C LYS A 86 -11.33 -16.05 -11.92
N LYS A 87 -12.64 -15.73 -11.83
CA LYS A 87 -13.29 -14.64 -12.58
C LYS A 87 -12.64 -13.30 -12.26
N PHE A 88 -12.49 -12.99 -10.97
CA PHE A 88 -11.82 -11.76 -10.53
C PHE A 88 -10.36 -11.70 -10.99
N LEU A 89 -9.59 -12.78 -10.79
CA LEU A 89 -8.17 -12.78 -11.17
C LEU A 89 -8.01 -12.53 -12.67
N LYS A 90 -8.84 -13.17 -13.50
CA LYS A 90 -8.88 -12.93 -14.96
C LYS A 90 -9.23 -11.48 -15.28
N LEU A 91 -10.21 -10.90 -14.58
CA LEU A 91 -10.62 -9.51 -14.74
C LEU A 91 -9.47 -8.54 -14.38
N ALA A 92 -8.84 -8.71 -13.22
CA ALA A 92 -7.74 -7.86 -12.75
C ALA A 92 -6.51 -7.95 -13.66
N MET A 93 -6.11 -9.16 -14.05
CA MET A 93 -5.00 -9.35 -15.00
C MET A 93 -5.31 -8.72 -16.36
N ARG A 94 -6.55 -8.81 -16.85
CA ARG A 94 -6.96 -8.18 -18.10
C ARG A 94 -6.94 -6.66 -18.01
N ALA A 95 -7.41 -6.07 -16.92
CA ALA A 95 -7.36 -4.63 -16.69
C ALA A 95 -5.91 -4.13 -16.75
N ILE A 96 -4.98 -4.81 -16.06
CA ILE A 96 -3.55 -4.46 -16.05
C ILE A 96 -2.91 -4.64 -17.43
N ARG A 97 -3.12 -5.78 -18.10
CA ARG A 97 -2.45 -6.09 -19.38
C ARG A 97 -2.94 -5.27 -20.56
N ARG A 98 -4.14 -4.67 -20.46
CA ARG A 98 -4.69 -3.82 -21.51
C ARG A 98 -4.11 -2.42 -21.51
N VAL A 99 -3.43 -2.03 -20.43
CA VAL A 99 -2.83 -0.70 -20.34
C VAL A 99 -1.65 -0.61 -21.31
N GLY A 100 -1.85 0.13 -22.41
CA GLY A 100 -0.82 0.42 -23.39
C GLY A 100 0.01 1.66 -23.05
N ASP A 101 1.08 1.88 -23.81
CA ASP A 101 2.03 2.99 -23.57
C ASP A 101 1.38 4.37 -23.73
N ASP A 102 0.46 4.53 -24.69
CA ASP A 102 -0.33 5.76 -24.84
C ASP A 102 -1.12 6.13 -23.59
N GLN A 103 -1.67 5.14 -22.88
CA GLN A 103 -2.41 5.40 -21.64
C GLN A 103 -1.50 5.84 -20.51
N TRP A 104 -0.23 5.41 -20.50
CA TRP A 104 0.76 5.87 -19.53
C TRP A 104 1.22 7.30 -19.81
N ARG A 105 1.43 7.65 -21.09
CA ARG A 105 1.73 9.02 -21.52
C ARG A 105 0.58 9.96 -21.14
N GLU A 106 -0.65 9.55 -21.45
CA GLU A 106 -1.84 10.33 -21.13
C GLU A 106 -2.07 10.46 -19.63
N LEU A 107 -1.83 9.40 -18.85
CA LEU A 107 -1.89 9.45 -17.40
C LEU A 107 -0.94 10.51 -16.83
N TYR A 108 0.32 10.50 -17.25
CA TYR A 108 1.31 11.45 -16.74
C TYR A 108 0.95 12.89 -17.11
N ARG A 109 0.54 13.12 -18.36
CA ARG A 109 0.07 14.43 -18.82
C ARG A 109 -1.11 14.94 -17.98
N LYS A 110 -2.15 14.13 -17.81
CA LYS A 110 -3.33 14.47 -16.98
C LYS A 110 -2.97 14.67 -15.51
N ALA A 111 -2.01 13.91 -14.98
CA ALA A 111 -1.49 14.08 -13.63
C ALA A 111 -0.84 15.45 -13.46
N LEU A 112 0.03 15.86 -14.38
CA LEU A 112 0.67 17.18 -14.36
C LEU A 112 -0.37 18.31 -14.45
N ASP A 113 -1.35 18.20 -15.35
CA ASP A 113 -2.42 19.20 -15.50
C ASP A 113 -3.24 19.35 -14.22
N PHE A 114 -3.65 18.23 -13.62
CA PHE A 114 -4.40 18.21 -12.37
C PHE A 114 -3.60 18.88 -11.24
N ILE A 115 -2.34 18.47 -11.04
CA ILE A 115 -1.51 19.04 -9.98
C ILE A 115 -1.30 20.54 -10.21
N MET A 116 -1.06 20.96 -11.45
CA MET A 116 -0.86 22.38 -11.77
C MET A 116 -2.11 23.23 -11.49
N SER A 117 -3.31 22.72 -11.83
CA SER A 117 -4.57 23.39 -11.49
C SER A 117 -4.74 23.57 -9.99
N GLU A 118 -4.49 22.53 -9.22
CA GLU A 118 -4.63 22.57 -7.75
C GLU A 118 -3.56 23.45 -7.08
N VAL A 119 -2.35 23.47 -7.63
CA VAL A 119 -1.26 24.38 -7.21
C VAL A 119 -1.67 25.84 -7.47
N GLN A 120 -2.30 26.13 -8.61
CA GLN A 120 -2.85 27.45 -8.94
C GLN A 120 -3.98 27.86 -7.99
N ASP A 121 -4.93 26.96 -7.76
CA ASP A 121 -6.11 27.21 -6.92
C ASP A 121 -5.74 27.40 -5.44
N ALA A 122 -4.71 26.67 -4.97
CA ALA A 122 -4.25 26.78 -3.58
C ALA A 122 -3.69 28.18 -3.24
N GLY A 123 -3.04 28.85 -4.20
CA GLY A 123 -2.38 30.14 -3.97
C GLY A 123 -1.57 30.16 -2.67
N GLN A 124 -1.65 31.25 -1.90
CA GLN A 124 -0.96 31.32 -0.59
C GLN A 124 -1.59 30.46 0.52
N GLY A 125 -2.76 29.86 0.28
CA GLY A 125 -3.51 29.06 1.27
C GLY A 125 -2.91 27.68 1.55
N GLY A 126 -1.98 27.23 0.70
CA GLY A 126 -1.30 25.94 0.83
C GLY A 126 -2.08 24.77 0.23
N LEU A 127 -1.34 23.82 -0.33
CA LEU A 127 -1.86 22.66 -1.04
C LEU A 127 -2.09 21.49 -0.08
N ASN A 128 -3.30 20.93 0.00
CA ASN A 128 -3.55 19.73 0.81
C ASN A 128 -3.00 18.47 0.11
N LEU A 129 -1.95 17.87 0.67
CA LEU A 129 -1.26 16.73 0.06
C LEU A 129 -2.05 15.42 0.15
N GLU A 130 -2.85 15.24 1.20
CA GLU A 130 -3.73 14.06 1.31
C GLU A 130 -4.77 14.06 0.21
N TYR A 131 -5.46 15.18 0.05
CA TYR A 131 -6.43 15.41 -1.02
C TYR A 131 -5.78 15.17 -2.39
N MET A 132 -4.62 15.81 -2.63
CA MET A 132 -3.87 15.70 -3.88
C MET A 132 -3.57 14.24 -4.23
N ALA A 133 -2.90 13.52 -3.34
CA ALA A 133 -2.51 12.13 -3.60
C ALA A 133 -3.74 11.21 -3.74
N ARG A 134 -4.79 11.45 -2.94
CA ARG A 134 -6.04 10.70 -2.96
C ARG A 134 -6.76 10.83 -4.30
N VAL A 135 -7.02 12.06 -4.73
CA VAL A 135 -7.72 12.34 -5.99
C VAL A 135 -6.87 11.88 -7.17
N LEU A 136 -5.58 12.26 -7.21
CA LEU A 136 -4.66 11.88 -8.28
C LEU A 136 -4.59 10.35 -8.49
N CYS A 137 -4.46 9.58 -7.42
CA CYS A 137 -4.38 8.13 -7.52
C CYS A 137 -5.72 7.49 -7.92
N PHE A 138 -6.84 8.07 -7.51
CA PHE A 138 -8.16 7.57 -7.91
C PHE A 138 -8.42 7.81 -9.39
N GLU A 139 -8.17 9.04 -9.86
CA GLU A 139 -8.18 9.42 -11.27
C GLU A 139 -7.31 8.47 -12.10
N ALA A 140 -6.09 8.19 -11.64
CA ALA A 140 -5.18 7.27 -12.30
C ALA A 140 -5.78 5.87 -12.49
N ILE A 141 -6.38 5.29 -11.44
CA ILE A 141 -7.01 3.98 -11.52
C ILE A 141 -8.22 4.00 -12.46
N LEU A 142 -9.05 5.04 -12.43
CA LEU A 142 -10.18 5.16 -13.33
C LEU A 142 -9.75 5.26 -14.79
N GLN A 143 -8.77 6.12 -15.09
CA GLN A 143 -8.23 6.29 -16.43
C GLN A 143 -7.61 5.00 -16.97
N LEU A 144 -6.80 4.31 -16.17
CA LEU A 144 -6.10 3.10 -16.62
C LEU A 144 -7.04 1.90 -16.78
N PHE A 145 -7.99 1.69 -15.86
CA PHE A 145 -8.81 0.48 -15.86
C PHE A 145 -10.12 0.62 -16.65
N PHE A 146 -10.62 1.85 -16.84
CA PHE A 146 -11.89 2.10 -17.52
C PHE A 146 -11.74 2.88 -18.82
N SER A 147 -10.57 3.52 -19.08
CA SER A 147 -10.20 4.12 -20.36
C SER A 147 -11.33 5.00 -20.93
N TYR A 148 -11.79 4.75 -22.16
CA TYR A 148 -12.87 5.50 -22.82
C TYR A 148 -14.21 5.53 -22.07
N LYS A 149 -14.42 4.64 -21.09
CA LYS A 149 -15.62 4.67 -20.24
C LYS A 149 -15.52 5.73 -19.15
N TYR A 150 -14.31 6.16 -18.81
CA TYR A 150 -14.10 7.18 -17.80
C TYR A 150 -14.38 8.57 -18.38
N MET A 151 -15.32 9.29 -17.77
CA MET A 151 -15.80 10.58 -18.29
C MET A 151 -14.94 11.78 -17.90
N GLY A 152 -13.93 11.58 -17.06
CA GLY A 152 -13.20 12.67 -16.43
C GLY A 152 -13.88 13.14 -15.14
N ASN A 153 -13.15 13.94 -14.38
CA ASN A 153 -13.61 14.46 -13.11
C ASN A 153 -14.65 15.56 -13.35
N GLU A 154 -15.86 15.36 -12.82
CA GLU A 154 -16.80 16.46 -12.59
C GLU A 154 -16.41 17.15 -11.27
N VAL A 155 -16.48 18.48 -11.21
CA VAL A 155 -16.03 19.29 -10.08
C VAL A 155 -16.52 18.72 -8.73
N GLY A 156 -15.59 18.25 -7.91
CA GLY A 156 -15.85 17.70 -6.58
C GLY A 156 -16.38 16.25 -6.52
N THR A 157 -16.74 15.62 -7.64
CA THR A 157 -17.28 14.24 -7.64
C THR A 157 -16.23 13.22 -7.24
N THR A 158 -15.02 13.27 -7.83
CA THR A 158 -13.94 12.35 -7.45
C THR A 158 -13.50 12.54 -6.00
N ASP A 159 -13.38 13.78 -5.52
CA ASP A 159 -13.02 14.07 -4.13
C ASP A 159 -14.06 13.50 -3.15
N ASN A 160 -15.35 13.72 -3.41
CA ASN A 160 -16.41 13.18 -2.58
C ASN A 160 -16.43 11.64 -2.59
N ALA A 161 -16.27 11.01 -3.75
CA ALA A 161 -16.22 9.55 -3.86
C ALA A 161 -15.08 8.98 -3.01
N THR A 162 -13.90 9.59 -3.09
CA THR A 162 -12.72 9.13 -2.35
C THR A 162 -12.81 9.41 -0.84
N LYS A 163 -13.45 10.51 -0.42
CA LYS A 163 -13.83 10.77 1.00
C LYS A 163 -14.81 9.72 1.53
N ILE A 164 -15.79 9.32 0.73
CA ILE A 164 -16.72 8.25 1.08
C ILE A 164 -15.98 6.92 1.25
N ILE A 165 -15.11 6.57 0.30
CA ILE A 165 -14.31 5.34 0.39
C ILE A 165 -13.48 5.34 1.69
N ASN A 166 -12.84 6.46 2.03
CA ASN A 166 -12.09 6.58 3.27
C ASN A 166 -12.97 6.40 4.52
N SER A 167 -14.16 7.02 4.54
CA SER A 167 -15.12 6.92 5.64
C SER A 167 -15.61 5.47 5.83
N LEU A 168 -15.98 4.80 4.73
CA LEU A 168 -16.34 3.38 4.72
C LEU A 168 -15.20 2.51 5.24
N TRP A 169 -13.96 2.77 4.83
CA TRP A 169 -12.80 2.02 5.28
C TRP A 169 -12.58 2.15 6.80
N LEU A 170 -12.65 3.37 7.33
CA LEU A 170 -12.52 3.63 8.77
C LEU A 170 -13.65 2.99 9.57
N GLU A 171 -14.89 3.12 9.10
CA GLU A 171 -16.06 2.55 9.76
C GLU A 171 -16.01 1.02 9.77
N SER A 172 -15.56 0.38 8.68
CA SER A 172 -15.43 -1.08 8.57
C SER A 172 -14.50 -1.71 9.61
N LYS A 173 -13.61 -0.93 10.22
CA LYS A 173 -12.66 -1.39 11.25
C LYS A 173 -13.25 -1.36 12.65
N LYS A 174 -14.37 -0.66 12.86
CA LYS A 174 -15.06 -0.57 14.15
C LYS A 174 -15.88 -1.83 14.40
N LYS A 175 -16.29 -2.04 15.65
CA LYS A 175 -17.26 -3.10 15.97
C LYS A 175 -18.62 -2.73 15.33
N PRO A 176 -19.26 -3.64 14.59
CA PRO A 176 -20.51 -3.33 13.89
C PRO A 176 -21.65 -3.10 14.90
N THR A 177 -22.35 -1.98 14.74
CA THR A 177 -23.61 -1.64 15.42
C THR A 177 -24.69 -1.41 14.37
N GLY A 178 -25.97 -1.38 14.75
CA GLY A 178 -27.06 -1.07 13.80
C GLY A 178 -26.83 0.26 13.07
N ALA A 179 -26.47 1.31 13.80
CA ALA A 179 -26.14 2.62 13.23
C ALA A 179 -24.92 2.58 12.28
N SER A 180 -23.88 1.83 12.64
CA SER A 180 -22.69 1.65 11.80
C SER A 180 -23.02 0.96 10.47
N LEU A 181 -23.89 -0.05 10.49
CA LEU A 181 -24.32 -0.76 9.28
C LEU A 181 -25.19 0.12 8.38
N SER A 182 -26.17 0.83 8.94
CA SER A 182 -27.01 1.77 8.18
C SER A 182 -26.19 2.92 7.57
N PHE A 183 -25.19 3.43 8.31
CA PHE A 183 -24.26 4.43 7.76
C PHE A 183 -23.49 3.86 6.56
N GLN A 184 -22.91 2.66 6.69
CA GLN A 184 -22.16 2.04 5.59
C GLN A 184 -23.04 1.81 4.35
N GLU A 185 -24.26 1.33 4.53
CA GLU A 185 -25.21 1.13 3.43
C GLU A 185 -25.55 2.44 2.70
N LEU A 186 -25.82 3.51 3.45
CA LEU A 186 -26.10 4.84 2.88
C LEU A 186 -24.90 5.39 2.11
N GLN A 187 -23.70 5.30 2.70
CA GLN A 187 -22.47 5.78 2.06
C GLN A 187 -22.13 4.96 0.80
N LEU A 188 -22.29 3.64 0.83
CA LEU A 188 -22.07 2.78 -0.34
C LEU A 188 -23.06 3.11 -1.46
N THR A 189 -24.32 3.41 -1.13
CA THR A 189 -25.31 3.86 -2.12
C THR A 189 -24.89 5.16 -2.78
N LYS A 190 -24.43 6.15 -1.99
CA LYS A 190 -23.90 7.42 -2.52
C LYS A 190 -22.68 7.21 -3.41
N LEU A 191 -21.77 6.32 -2.99
CA LEU A 191 -20.60 5.97 -3.80
C LEU A 191 -21.00 5.40 -5.16
N HIS A 192 -21.97 4.49 -5.22
CA HIS A 192 -22.46 3.94 -6.49
C HIS A 192 -23.09 5.00 -7.40
N ILE A 193 -23.77 6.01 -6.84
CA ILE A 193 -24.32 7.13 -7.62
C ILE A 193 -23.18 7.95 -8.24
N MET A 194 -22.17 8.32 -7.45
CA MET A 194 -21.00 9.06 -7.95
C MET A 194 -20.25 8.24 -9.00
N MET A 195 -20.05 6.95 -8.77
CA MET A 195 -19.37 6.09 -9.74
C MET A 195 -20.13 5.98 -11.07
N SER A 196 -21.46 6.01 -11.03
CA SER A 196 -22.29 6.04 -12.24
C SER A 196 -22.11 7.33 -13.06
N SER A 197 -21.79 8.45 -12.41
CA SER A 197 -21.46 9.71 -13.11
C SER A 197 -20.04 9.70 -13.69
N LEU A 198 -19.09 9.03 -13.03
CA LEU A 198 -17.68 8.99 -13.44
C LEU A 198 -17.42 7.96 -14.55
N VAL A 199 -18.16 6.85 -14.59
CA VAL A 199 -17.89 5.72 -15.49
C VAL A 199 -19.14 5.33 -16.28
N ILE A 200 -19.09 5.48 -17.62
CA ILE A 200 -20.16 5.04 -18.52
C ILE A 200 -20.40 3.53 -18.36
N GLY A 201 -21.67 3.17 -18.13
CA GLY A 201 -22.07 1.78 -17.95
C GLY A 201 -21.45 1.16 -16.70
N TYR A 202 -21.29 1.98 -15.65
CA TYR A 202 -20.82 1.53 -14.35
C TYR A 202 -21.62 0.33 -13.84
N ASP A 203 -20.89 -0.71 -13.48
CA ASP A 203 -21.38 -1.89 -12.79
C ASP A 203 -20.91 -1.81 -11.33
N LYS A 204 -21.76 -2.20 -10.37
CA LYS A 204 -21.38 -2.25 -8.94
C LYS A 204 -20.14 -3.12 -8.71
N ASP A 205 -19.96 -4.15 -9.54
CA ASP A 205 -18.77 -5.01 -9.54
C ASP A 205 -17.47 -4.25 -9.91
N ALA A 206 -17.53 -3.02 -10.43
CA ALA A 206 -16.33 -2.22 -10.69
C ALA A 206 -15.56 -1.88 -9.41
N LEU A 207 -16.24 -1.75 -8.25
CA LEU A 207 -15.57 -1.51 -6.96
C LEU A 207 -14.64 -2.67 -6.57
N THR A 208 -14.94 -3.89 -7.03
CA THR A 208 -14.09 -5.05 -6.81
C THR A 208 -12.68 -4.87 -7.40
N LEU A 209 -12.52 -4.09 -8.48
CA LEU A 209 -11.23 -3.68 -9.04
C LEU A 209 -10.68 -2.40 -8.41
N ILE A 210 -11.54 -1.38 -8.26
CA ILE A 210 -11.12 -0.03 -7.84
C ILE A 210 -10.56 -0.06 -6.42
N ILE A 211 -11.30 -0.62 -5.46
CA ILE A 211 -10.94 -0.59 -4.04
C ILE A 211 -9.53 -1.15 -3.79
N PRO A 212 -9.19 -2.40 -4.18
CA PRO A 212 -7.84 -2.92 -3.90
C PRO A 212 -6.73 -2.16 -4.63
N ALA A 213 -6.99 -1.60 -5.80
CA ALA A 213 -5.98 -0.89 -6.60
C ALA A 213 -5.72 0.53 -6.09
N TYR A 214 -6.77 1.29 -5.79
CA TYR A 214 -6.66 2.67 -5.32
C TYR A 214 -6.28 2.76 -3.84
N GLU A 215 -6.95 2.02 -2.95
CA GLU A 215 -6.80 2.23 -1.49
C GLU A 215 -5.41 1.91 -0.96
N THR A 216 -4.67 1.09 -1.69
CA THR A 216 -3.31 0.71 -1.34
C THR A 216 -2.29 1.66 -1.97
N LEU A 217 -2.59 2.22 -3.15
CA LEU A 217 -1.69 3.05 -3.94
C LEU A 217 -1.46 4.45 -3.36
N TRP A 218 -2.54 5.17 -3.03
CA TRP A 218 -2.43 6.60 -2.71
C TRP A 218 -1.53 6.90 -1.52
N ARG A 219 -1.52 6.01 -0.50
CA ARG A 219 -0.63 6.14 0.66
C ARG A 219 0.83 5.96 0.28
N VAL A 220 1.15 5.01 -0.59
CA VAL A 220 2.53 4.77 -1.02
C VAL A 220 3.03 5.95 -1.82
N VAL A 221 2.22 6.47 -2.74
CA VAL A 221 2.55 7.67 -3.53
C VAL A 221 2.80 8.88 -2.61
N LEU A 222 1.87 9.17 -1.70
CA LEU A 222 1.98 10.29 -0.76
C LEU A 222 3.24 10.22 0.10
N LEU A 223 3.46 9.08 0.77
CA LEU A 223 4.57 8.91 1.70
C LEU A 223 5.92 8.89 0.99
N THR A 224 5.97 8.32 -0.21
CA THR A 224 7.18 8.33 -1.04
C THR A 224 7.52 9.75 -1.46
N PHE A 225 6.54 10.48 -2.01
CA PHE A 225 6.71 11.89 -2.39
C PHE A 225 7.25 12.70 -1.21
N ILE A 226 6.62 12.60 -0.03
CA ILE A 226 7.04 13.40 1.12
C ILE A 226 8.43 13.03 1.62
N HIS A 227 8.77 11.74 1.65
CA HIS A 227 10.11 11.33 2.06
C HIS A 227 11.15 11.97 1.16
N VAL A 228 11.01 11.83 -0.16
CA VAL A 228 12.07 12.27 -1.08
C VAL A 228 12.06 13.77 -1.36
N ALA A 229 10.92 14.44 -1.17
CA ALA A 229 10.79 15.88 -1.38
C ALA A 229 11.17 16.71 -0.14
N PHE A 230 10.93 16.20 1.08
CA PHE A 230 11.00 17.02 2.30
C PHE A 230 11.91 16.47 3.40
N ARG A 231 12.31 15.19 3.36
CA ARG A 231 13.34 14.66 4.25
C ARG A 231 14.72 14.73 3.61
N ASP A 232 15.75 14.62 4.45
CA ASP A 232 17.12 14.55 3.95
C ASP A 232 17.37 13.17 3.30
N ILE A 233 17.87 13.19 2.06
CA ILE A 233 18.23 12.01 1.28
C ILE A 233 19.73 12.06 0.96
N ASP A 234 20.35 10.91 0.74
CA ASP A 234 21.78 10.85 0.40
C ASP A 234 22.07 11.31 -1.05
N ASP A 235 23.36 11.57 -1.33
CA ASP A 235 23.80 12.05 -2.65
C ASP A 235 23.51 11.05 -3.77
N GLU A 236 23.56 9.75 -3.46
CA GLU A 236 23.27 8.68 -4.41
C GLU A 236 21.79 8.68 -4.80
N THR A 237 20.89 8.79 -3.82
CA THR A 237 19.44 8.90 -4.02
C THR A 237 19.09 10.19 -4.77
N SER A 238 19.72 11.30 -4.41
CA SER A 238 19.56 12.59 -5.11
C SER A 238 20.00 12.48 -6.57
N SER A 239 21.15 11.84 -6.82
CA SER A 239 21.66 11.60 -8.18
C SER A 239 20.75 10.67 -8.98
N LEU A 240 20.19 9.64 -8.35
CA LEU A 240 19.23 8.72 -8.96
C LEU A 240 17.94 9.44 -9.36
N LEU A 241 17.38 10.27 -8.49
CA LEU A 241 16.20 11.09 -8.80
C LEU A 241 16.44 12.04 -9.98
N ARG A 242 17.63 12.68 -10.03
CA ARG A 242 18.01 13.52 -11.16
C ARG A 242 18.04 12.73 -12.46
N ARG A 243 18.66 11.54 -12.48
CA ARG A 243 18.70 10.67 -13.68
C ARG A 243 17.30 10.24 -14.14
N ILE A 244 16.40 9.91 -13.21
CA ILE A 244 15.01 9.58 -13.53
C ILE A 244 14.32 10.80 -14.15
N THR A 245 14.50 11.98 -13.56
CA THR A 245 13.89 13.24 -14.02
C THR A 245 14.38 13.61 -15.43
N GLU A 246 15.70 13.59 -15.66
CA GLU A 246 16.29 13.88 -16.97
C GLU A 246 15.78 12.96 -18.08
N LYS A 247 15.63 11.66 -17.79
CA LYS A 247 15.03 10.69 -18.73
C LYS A 247 13.56 10.99 -18.99
N LEU A 248 12.80 11.30 -17.94
CA LEU A 248 11.38 11.62 -18.05
C LEU A 248 11.12 12.89 -18.85
N ASP A 249 11.96 13.92 -18.67
CA ASP A 249 11.86 15.19 -19.39
C ASP A 249 12.24 15.04 -20.87
N LYS A 250 13.26 14.22 -21.16
CA LYS A 250 13.77 14.03 -22.53
C LYS A 250 12.93 13.05 -23.35
N ASP A 251 12.63 11.90 -22.78
CA ASP A 251 12.11 10.72 -23.48
C ASP A 251 10.69 10.34 -23.01
N GLY A 252 10.12 11.08 -22.06
CA GLY A 252 8.78 10.84 -21.53
C GLY A 252 8.68 9.59 -20.64
N VAL A 253 7.45 9.17 -20.37
CA VAL A 253 7.14 8.03 -19.48
C VAL A 253 7.66 6.70 -20.04
N ASP A 254 7.90 6.62 -21.35
CA ASP A 254 8.37 5.41 -22.00
C ASP A 254 9.77 5.01 -21.55
N ALA A 255 10.62 5.98 -21.26
CA ALA A 255 11.94 5.73 -20.69
C ALA A 255 11.88 5.05 -19.32
N LEU A 256 10.76 5.15 -18.60
CA LEU A 256 10.60 4.55 -17.26
C LEU A 256 10.11 3.09 -17.31
N LEU A 257 9.72 2.56 -18.48
CA LEU A 257 9.11 1.22 -18.61
C LEU A 257 10.03 0.08 -18.15
N LEU A 258 11.34 0.24 -18.31
CA LEU A 258 12.36 -0.77 -18.05
C LEU A 258 13.61 -0.19 -17.35
N ASP A 259 13.50 1.03 -16.83
CA ASP A 259 14.62 1.72 -16.21
C ASP A 259 14.93 1.15 -14.83
N ALA A 260 16.19 0.76 -14.62
CA ALA A 260 16.64 0.15 -13.38
C ALA A 260 16.59 1.14 -12.20
N ASP A 261 16.89 2.43 -12.43
CA ASP A 261 16.80 3.46 -11.39
C ASP A 261 15.34 3.63 -10.94
N ALA A 262 14.40 3.73 -11.88
CA ALA A 262 12.97 3.80 -11.60
C ALA A 262 12.42 2.54 -10.90
N ASP A 263 12.86 1.34 -11.31
CA ASP A 263 12.46 0.09 -10.66
C ASP A 263 12.99 0.03 -9.21
N ASN A 264 14.26 0.39 -8.99
CA ASN A 264 14.88 0.44 -7.67
C ASN A 264 14.21 1.49 -6.76
N PHE A 265 13.89 2.66 -7.31
CA PHE A 265 13.13 3.70 -6.62
C PHE A 265 11.79 3.18 -6.13
N ALA A 266 11.02 2.55 -7.01
CA ALA A 266 9.71 2.00 -6.66
C ALA A 266 9.79 0.83 -5.66
N ARG A 267 10.86 0.03 -5.73
CA ARG A 267 11.08 -1.05 -4.76
C ARG A 267 11.37 -0.52 -3.37
N GLU A 268 12.17 0.54 -3.27
CA GLU A 268 12.44 1.18 -1.99
C GLU A 268 11.21 1.86 -1.41
N ALA A 269 10.41 2.53 -2.25
CA ALA A 269 9.10 3.04 -1.88
C ALA A 269 8.20 1.95 -1.29
N LEU A 270 8.13 0.78 -1.95
CA LEU A 270 7.31 -0.35 -1.50
C LEU A 270 7.88 -1.05 -0.26
N ARG A 271 9.19 -0.98 -0.01
CA ARG A 271 9.83 -1.50 1.20
C ARG A 271 9.52 -0.59 2.39
N LEU A 272 9.78 0.72 2.26
CA LEU A 272 9.55 1.66 3.36
C LEU A 272 8.07 1.88 3.63
N TYR A 273 7.25 1.91 2.58
CA TYR A 273 5.83 2.19 2.67
C TYR A 273 5.01 1.05 2.06
N PRO A 274 5.01 -0.14 2.68
CA PRO A 274 4.31 -1.29 2.11
C PRO A 274 2.80 -1.02 2.07
N PRO A 275 2.15 -1.16 0.89
CA PRO A 275 0.72 -0.87 0.75
C PRO A 275 -0.14 -1.71 1.70
N THR A 276 0.31 -2.94 1.99
CA THR A 276 -0.25 -3.87 2.98
C THR A 276 0.77 -4.13 4.07
N LYS A 277 0.67 -3.41 5.19
CA LYS A 277 1.54 -3.58 6.37
C LYS A 277 1.44 -4.96 7.00
N ARG A 278 0.23 -5.54 7.01
CA ARG A 278 -0.06 -6.83 7.64
C ARG A 278 -0.94 -7.70 6.76
N ILE A 279 -0.56 -8.96 6.58
CA ILE A 279 -1.31 -9.94 5.80
C ILE A 279 -2.00 -10.90 6.78
N TYR A 280 -3.30 -10.71 6.98
CA TYR A 280 -4.09 -11.53 7.92
C TYR A 280 -4.55 -12.86 7.30
N ARG A 281 -4.58 -13.89 8.15
CA ARG A 281 -5.16 -15.21 7.88
C ARG A 281 -5.94 -15.67 9.10
N ALA A 282 -7.14 -16.20 8.91
CA ALA A 282 -7.96 -16.70 10.01
C ALA A 282 -8.64 -18.03 9.67
N SER A 283 -8.38 -19.02 10.52
CA SER A 283 -9.15 -20.27 10.61
C SER A 283 -10.31 -20.11 11.60
N ARG A 284 -11.04 -21.20 11.89
CA ARG A 284 -12.05 -21.21 12.95
C ARG A 284 -11.47 -21.01 14.35
N PHE A 285 -10.24 -21.45 14.58
CA PHE A 285 -9.65 -21.53 15.92
C PHE A 285 -8.53 -20.50 16.15
N ARG A 286 -8.02 -19.89 15.09
CA ARG A 286 -6.84 -19.03 15.16
C ARG A 286 -6.83 -17.97 14.07
N GLN A 287 -6.47 -16.74 14.45
CA GLN A 287 -6.11 -15.66 13.54
C GLN A 287 -4.66 -15.25 13.79
N THR A 288 -3.91 -15.01 12.71
CA THR A 288 -2.54 -14.50 12.77
C THR A 288 -2.29 -13.58 11.58
N ALA A 289 -1.20 -12.83 11.61
CA ALA A 289 -0.79 -11.98 10.50
C ALA A 289 0.72 -12.09 10.26
N ALA A 290 1.11 -12.01 8.98
CA ALA A 290 2.47 -11.68 8.61
C ALA A 290 2.64 -10.16 8.77
N ASP A 291 3.64 -9.73 9.51
CA ASP A 291 4.00 -8.32 9.66
C ASP A 291 5.05 -7.94 8.60
N VAL A 292 4.55 -7.40 7.49
CA VAL A 292 5.36 -7.01 6.32
C VAL A 292 6.20 -5.79 6.66
N GLU A 293 5.59 -4.79 7.29
CA GLU A 293 6.27 -3.54 7.67
C GLU A 293 7.39 -3.80 8.67
N SER A 294 7.13 -4.63 9.70
CA SER A 294 8.17 -4.98 10.67
C SER A 294 9.38 -5.64 10.00
N LEU A 295 9.19 -6.55 9.04
CA LEU A 295 10.30 -7.17 8.31
C LEU A 295 11.01 -6.19 7.37
N HIS A 296 10.28 -5.24 6.81
CA HIS A 296 10.84 -4.25 5.90
C HIS A 296 11.63 -3.17 6.63
N HIS A 297 11.32 -2.91 7.90
CA HIS A 297 11.99 -1.91 8.74
C HIS A 297 13.01 -2.52 9.71
N ASP A 298 13.16 -3.85 9.73
CA ASP A 298 14.09 -4.55 10.63
C ASP A 298 15.55 -4.15 10.34
N LYS A 299 16.20 -3.52 11.32
CA LYS A 299 17.60 -3.05 11.21
C LYS A 299 18.60 -4.20 11.14
N GLU A 300 18.27 -5.39 11.64
CA GLU A 300 19.12 -6.57 11.50
C GLU A 300 19.10 -7.12 10.06
N ILE A 301 18.02 -6.87 9.31
CA ILE A 301 17.87 -7.29 7.90
C ILE A 301 18.39 -6.21 6.94
N TRP A 302 18.02 -4.95 7.19
CA TRP A 302 18.22 -3.85 6.25
C TRP A 302 19.36 -2.91 6.62
N GLY A 303 19.99 -3.08 7.79
CA GLY A 303 21.06 -2.23 8.30
C GLY A 303 20.56 -1.12 9.22
N ALA A 304 21.49 -0.38 9.84
CA ALA A 304 21.18 0.70 10.76
C ALA A 304 20.31 1.81 10.13
N ASP A 305 20.41 1.96 8.81
CA ASP A 305 19.73 2.91 7.96
C ASP A 305 18.43 2.34 7.34
N ALA A 306 17.86 1.26 7.89
CA ALA A 306 16.62 0.63 7.41
C ALA A 306 15.43 1.57 7.22
N LEU A 307 15.41 2.73 7.89
CA LEU A 307 14.32 3.71 7.81
C LEU A 307 14.62 4.88 6.84
N GLN A 308 15.81 4.93 6.27
CA GLN A 308 16.20 5.88 5.23
C GLN A 308 15.80 5.35 3.85
N PHE A 309 15.36 6.26 2.97
CA PHE A 309 15.04 5.95 1.58
C PHE A 309 16.31 5.79 0.75
N ARG A 310 16.74 4.54 0.53
CA ARG A 310 17.94 4.20 -0.24
C ARG A 310 17.66 3.19 -1.35
N PRO A 311 17.33 3.65 -2.58
CA PRO A 311 17.07 2.77 -3.72
C PRO A 311 18.27 1.90 -4.11
N SER A 312 19.50 2.34 -3.85
CA SER A 312 20.72 1.61 -4.21
C SER A 312 20.85 0.24 -3.54
N ARG A 313 20.11 -0.02 -2.45
CA ARG A 313 19.99 -1.37 -1.84
C ARG A 313 19.57 -2.43 -2.86
N PHE A 314 18.70 -2.07 -3.80
CA PHE A 314 18.13 -3.03 -4.75
C PHE A 314 19.07 -3.40 -5.89
N SER A 315 20.23 -2.75 -5.99
CA SER A 315 21.32 -3.20 -6.87
C SER A 315 21.90 -4.54 -6.40
N HIS A 316 22.02 -4.75 -5.08
CA HIS A 316 22.57 -5.96 -4.48
C HIS A 316 21.90 -6.27 -3.13
N LEU A 317 20.94 -7.19 -3.14
CA LEU A 317 20.27 -7.65 -1.92
C LEU A 317 20.96 -8.88 -1.33
N SER A 318 21.05 -8.93 0.00
CA SER A 318 21.36 -10.17 0.71
C SER A 318 20.21 -11.18 0.59
N LYS A 319 20.46 -12.44 0.95
CA LYS A 319 19.40 -13.46 1.02
C LYS A 319 18.29 -13.05 1.98
N HIS A 320 18.64 -12.58 3.18
CA HIS A 320 17.65 -12.14 4.17
C HIS A 320 16.80 -10.96 3.66
N GLN A 321 17.41 -9.99 2.98
CA GLN A 321 16.69 -8.87 2.38
C GLN A 321 15.75 -9.33 1.27
N THR A 322 16.21 -10.24 0.41
CA THR A 322 15.41 -10.84 -0.66
C THR A 322 14.19 -11.58 -0.09
N ASP A 323 14.39 -12.36 0.96
CA ASP A 323 13.33 -13.15 1.58
C ASP A 323 12.37 -12.30 2.44
N ALA A 324 12.85 -11.21 3.03
CA ALA A 324 12.02 -10.26 3.78
C ALA A 324 11.16 -9.38 2.86
N TYR A 325 11.62 -9.09 1.64
CA TYR A 325 10.91 -8.22 0.69
C TYR A 325 9.66 -8.91 0.10
N MET A 326 8.47 -8.46 0.52
CA MET A 326 7.17 -9.05 0.13
C MET A 326 6.02 -8.03 -0.01
N PRO A 327 6.24 -6.85 -0.64
CA PRO A 327 5.20 -5.81 -0.72
C PRO A 327 3.97 -6.22 -1.52
N PHE A 328 4.10 -7.26 -2.36
CA PHE A 328 3.03 -7.83 -3.18
C PHE A 328 2.56 -9.21 -2.70
N GLY A 329 2.95 -9.63 -1.50
CA GLY A 329 2.78 -11.00 -1.02
C GLY A 329 3.80 -11.97 -1.63
N VAL A 330 3.66 -13.25 -1.29
CA VAL A 330 4.58 -14.33 -1.67
C VAL A 330 3.83 -15.60 -2.09
N GLY A 331 4.54 -16.50 -2.78
CA GLY A 331 4.03 -17.81 -3.19
C GLY A 331 2.78 -17.72 -4.08
N LEU A 332 1.75 -18.51 -3.76
CA LEU A 332 0.50 -18.56 -4.51
C LEU A 332 -0.43 -17.35 -4.26
N ASN A 333 0.02 -16.36 -3.47
CA ASN A 333 -0.74 -15.17 -3.09
C ASN A 333 -0.18 -13.88 -3.70
N ILE A 334 0.63 -13.96 -4.76
CA ILE A 334 1.25 -12.77 -5.36
C ILE A 334 0.19 -11.87 -6.01
N CYS A 335 0.28 -10.58 -5.73
CA CYS A 335 -0.58 -9.54 -6.31
C CYS A 335 -0.48 -9.53 -7.85
N PRO A 336 -1.60 -9.39 -8.59
CA PRO A 336 -1.57 -9.26 -10.05
C PRO A 336 -0.69 -8.12 -10.57
N ALA A 337 -0.51 -7.05 -9.79
CA ALA A 337 0.29 -5.89 -10.15
C ALA A 337 1.81 -6.05 -9.89
N ALA A 338 2.26 -7.18 -9.34
CA ALA A 338 3.66 -7.40 -8.95
C ALA A 338 4.64 -7.41 -10.14
N ARG A 339 4.14 -7.66 -11.35
CA ARG A 339 4.91 -7.71 -12.59
C ARG A 339 5.05 -6.32 -13.22
N GLY A 340 5.61 -5.37 -12.48
CA GLY A 340 5.95 -4.04 -12.97
C GLY A 340 4.84 -2.99 -12.87
N PHE A 341 3.57 -3.35 -13.13
CA PHE A 341 2.45 -2.38 -13.12
C PHE A 341 2.41 -1.50 -11.85
N GLY A 342 2.45 -2.14 -10.67
CA GLY A 342 2.41 -1.44 -9.40
C GLY A 342 3.61 -0.52 -9.16
N ARG A 343 4.80 -0.91 -9.66
CA ARG A 343 6.00 -0.08 -9.55
C ARG A 343 5.95 1.11 -10.50
N LYS A 344 5.55 0.87 -11.76
CA LYS A 344 5.43 1.93 -12.77
C LYS A 344 4.48 3.04 -12.35
N ILE A 345 3.28 2.69 -11.86
CA ILE A 345 2.31 3.71 -11.44
C ILE A 345 2.80 4.53 -10.24
N ILE A 346 3.56 3.93 -9.32
CA ILE A 346 4.19 4.67 -8.21
C ILE A 346 5.18 5.69 -8.76
N VAL A 347 6.10 5.28 -9.64
CA VAL A 347 7.10 6.21 -10.21
C VAL A 347 6.40 7.34 -10.95
N VAL A 348 5.46 7.03 -11.85
CA VAL A 348 4.78 8.05 -12.67
C VAL A 348 4.09 9.11 -11.80
N LEU A 349 3.34 8.69 -10.77
CA LEU A 349 2.60 9.63 -9.94
C LEU A 349 3.51 10.39 -8.97
N VAL A 350 4.55 9.77 -8.42
CA VAL A 350 5.52 10.46 -7.55
C VAL A 350 6.35 11.47 -8.35
N MET A 351 6.80 11.12 -9.56
CA MET A 351 7.54 12.04 -10.41
C MET A 351 6.67 13.22 -10.86
N ALA A 352 5.37 13.00 -11.12
CA ALA A 352 4.45 14.09 -11.42
C ALA A 352 4.33 15.08 -10.23
N LEU A 353 4.23 14.57 -9.01
CA LEU A 353 4.21 15.40 -7.80
C LEU A 353 5.52 16.16 -7.61
N LEU A 354 6.67 15.50 -7.77
CA LEU A 354 7.99 16.13 -7.66
C LEU A 354 8.17 17.26 -8.69
N ASN A 355 7.69 17.06 -9.92
CA ASN A 355 7.81 18.04 -11.00
C ASN A 355 6.98 19.31 -10.74
N ARG A 356 5.79 19.19 -10.11
CA ARG A 356 4.81 20.30 -10.04
C ARG A 356 4.54 20.88 -8.66
N VAL A 357 4.72 20.12 -7.59
CA VAL A 357 4.49 20.61 -6.21
C VAL A 357 5.74 21.30 -5.65
N GLY A 358 6.93 20.87 -6.09
CA GLY A 358 8.21 21.34 -5.56
C GLY A 358 8.72 20.53 -4.36
N THR A 359 9.94 20.85 -3.93
CA THR A 359 10.67 20.16 -2.86
C THR A 359 11.27 21.15 -1.86
N LYS A 360 11.85 20.66 -0.76
CA LYS A 360 12.62 21.47 0.20
C LYS A 360 13.73 22.27 -0.51
N GLN A 361 14.40 21.67 -1.49
CA GLN A 361 15.46 22.32 -2.27
C GLN A 361 14.93 23.44 -3.17
N SER A 362 13.70 23.32 -3.69
CA SER A 362 13.05 24.41 -4.42
C SER A 362 12.45 25.47 -3.48
N GLY A 363 12.66 25.38 -2.16
CA GLY A 363 12.10 26.31 -1.18
C GLY A 363 10.63 26.05 -0.81
N ALA A 364 10.06 24.93 -1.24
CA ALA A 364 8.72 24.53 -0.79
C ALA A 364 8.78 24.11 0.69
N LYS A 365 7.81 24.57 1.48
CA LYS A 365 7.69 24.24 2.90
C LYS A 365 6.47 23.35 3.10
N ILE A 366 6.66 22.24 3.78
CA ILE A 366 5.55 21.39 4.23
C ILE A 366 5.17 21.82 5.65
N SER A 367 3.87 21.94 5.91
CA SER A 367 3.29 22.15 7.23
C SER A 367 2.64 20.84 7.67
N TYR A 368 3.05 20.36 8.85
CA TYR A 368 2.44 19.24 9.54
C TYR A 368 2.33 19.55 11.04
N GLY A 369 1.36 18.94 11.73
CA GLY A 369 1.10 19.22 13.13
C GLY A 369 2.30 19.01 14.07
N GLU A 370 3.18 18.03 13.81
CA GLU A 370 4.40 17.76 14.61
C GLU A 370 5.65 17.65 13.72
N ASP A 371 6.56 18.63 13.79
CA ASP A 371 7.73 18.75 12.90
C ASP A 371 8.77 17.60 13.02
N ILE A 372 8.77 16.87 14.14
CA ILE A 372 9.78 15.84 14.45
C ILE A 372 9.92 14.73 13.39
N PHE A 373 8.83 14.41 12.67
CA PHE A 373 8.86 13.35 11.66
C PHE A 373 9.56 13.78 10.37
N LEU A 374 9.76 15.07 10.09
CA LEU A 374 10.45 15.50 8.88
C LEU A 374 11.95 15.69 9.11
N GLU A 375 12.33 15.97 10.36
CA GLU A 375 13.71 16.15 10.77
C GLU A 375 14.41 14.82 11.09
N ASP A 376 13.69 13.83 11.64
CA ASP A 376 14.28 12.54 12.02
C ASP A 376 14.06 11.44 10.95
N ASN A 377 15.12 11.19 10.18
CA ASN A 377 15.21 10.09 9.21
C ASN A 377 15.20 8.69 9.86
N GLY A 378 15.37 8.60 11.17
CA GLY A 378 15.27 7.40 11.98
C GLY A 378 13.86 7.05 12.45
N VAL A 379 12.84 7.88 12.13
CA VAL A 379 11.44 7.63 12.49
C VAL A 379 10.60 7.43 11.21
N PRO A 380 9.74 6.39 11.11
CA PRO A 380 8.85 6.23 9.98
C PRO A 380 7.84 7.38 9.89
N LEU A 381 7.51 7.83 8.66
CA LEU A 381 6.43 8.80 8.48
C LEU A 381 5.09 8.26 9.03
N PRO A 382 4.22 9.14 9.57
CA PRO A 382 2.89 8.74 10.00
C PRO A 382 2.12 8.07 8.87
N THR A 383 1.52 6.92 9.15
CA THR A 383 0.78 6.12 8.15
C THR A 383 -0.72 6.01 8.46
N GLY A 384 -1.16 6.61 9.57
CA GLY A 384 -2.56 6.69 9.97
C GLY A 384 -3.31 7.72 9.13
N ARG A 385 -4.53 7.38 8.69
CA ARG A 385 -5.34 8.24 7.79
C ARG A 385 -5.79 9.53 8.46
N ASP A 386 -6.09 9.45 9.74
CA ASP A 386 -6.36 10.56 10.65
C ASP A 386 -5.17 11.53 10.74
N LYS A 387 -3.95 11.01 10.67
CA LYS A 387 -2.72 11.81 10.73
C LYS A 387 -2.34 12.45 9.39
N MET A 388 -2.76 11.89 8.26
CA MET A 388 -2.41 12.38 6.92
C MET A 388 -3.26 13.58 6.48
N GLY A 389 -4.49 13.71 6.95
CA GLY A 389 -5.44 14.74 6.49
C GLY A 389 -5.03 16.19 6.80
N THR A 390 -4.03 16.39 7.66
CA THR A 390 -3.51 17.71 8.06
C THR A 390 -2.25 18.12 7.28
N TRP A 391 -1.85 17.35 6.26
CA TRP A 391 -0.59 17.57 5.54
C TRP A 391 -0.81 18.61 4.44
N SER A 392 -0.13 19.75 4.55
CA SER A 392 -0.20 20.81 3.54
C SER A 392 1.19 21.28 3.11
N VAL A 393 1.33 21.76 1.87
CA VAL A 393 2.55 22.40 1.37
C VAL A 393 2.26 23.84 1.00
N VAL A 394 3.07 24.75 1.53
CA VAL A 394 3.12 26.15 1.15
C VAL A 394 4.40 26.36 0.37
N SER A 395 4.29 26.62 -0.93
CA SER A 395 5.45 26.79 -1.79
C SER A 395 5.73 28.26 -2.05
N ALA A 396 6.98 28.70 -1.87
CA ALA A 396 7.44 30.01 -2.33
C ALA A 396 7.42 30.13 -3.88
N PHE A 397 7.38 29.00 -4.59
CA PHE A 397 7.27 28.93 -6.06
C PHE A 397 5.90 29.35 -6.61
N LEU A 398 4.88 29.51 -5.75
CA LEU A 398 3.55 29.95 -6.18
C LEU A 398 3.54 31.40 -6.70
N GLU A 399 4.61 32.17 -6.44
CA GLU A 399 4.77 33.56 -6.91
C GLU A 399 5.67 33.68 -8.15
N ALA A 400 6.57 32.73 -8.42
CA ALA A 400 7.67 32.95 -9.38
C ALA A 400 7.38 32.55 -10.84
N ASN A 401 6.26 31.88 -11.12
CA ASN A 401 5.90 31.43 -12.47
C ASN A 401 4.68 32.15 -13.07
N PHE A 402 4.22 33.25 -12.44
CA PHE A 402 3.09 34.06 -12.91
C PHE A 402 3.47 35.49 -13.34
N THR A 403 4.74 35.73 -13.65
CA THR A 403 5.21 36.96 -14.32
C THR A 403 5.98 36.65 -15.57
#